data_AF-A0A7V7B199-F1
#
_entry.id   AF-A0A7V7B199-F1
#
_cell.length_a   1.000
_cell.length_b   1.000
_cell.length_c   1.000
_cell.angle_alpha   90.00
_cell.angle_beta   90.00
_cell.angle_gamma   90.00
#
_symmetry.space_group_name_H-M   'P 1'
#
loop_
_entity.id
_entity.type
_entity.pdbx_description
1 polymer ?
#
loop_
_entity_poly.entity_id
_entity_poly.type
_entity_poly.pdbx_seq_one_letter_code
_entity_poly.pdbx_strand_id
1 'polypeptide(L)'
;SFEPATAIGAGKLFAVGSRPNCVEAAKFYGATNIINYKEGPIEEQILDLTNGEGVDVVIIAGANESIMKTAVKIVKPGGTISNVNYFGGEDEIPIPRVDWGSGMAHKKIVGGLTPGGRVRMERLIDLVVNERIDLSKLVTHTFQGLDSIKDALFLMKDKPRDLIKPVVII
;
A
#
# COMPACT_ATOMS: atom_id res chain seq x y z
N SER A 1 -6.97 -11.27 6.13
CA SER A 1 -5.53 -11.61 6.28
C SER A 1 -4.74 -10.71 5.34
N PHE A 2 -3.67 -10.06 5.80
CA PHE A 2 -2.81 -9.26 4.92
C PHE A 2 -1.73 -10.17 4.34
N GLU A 3 -1.91 -10.62 3.11
CA GLU A 3 -0.92 -11.36 2.34
C GLU A 3 -0.56 -10.51 1.12
N PRO A 4 0.69 -10.55 0.62
CA PRO A 4 1.05 -9.83 -0.60
C PRO A 4 0.08 -10.18 -1.73
N ALA A 5 -0.33 -9.20 -2.53
CA ALA A 5 -1.31 -9.43 -3.61
C ALA A 5 -0.84 -10.50 -4.62
N THR A 6 0.47 -10.67 -4.79
CA THR A 6 1.07 -11.77 -5.56
C THR A 6 0.87 -13.14 -4.91
N ALA A 7 0.91 -13.23 -3.58
CA ALA A 7 0.70 -14.47 -2.84
C ALA A 7 -0.75 -14.98 -2.92
N ILE A 8 -1.71 -14.09 -3.20
CA ILE A 8 -3.13 -14.44 -3.41
C ILE A 8 -3.51 -14.58 -4.90
N GLY A 9 -2.53 -14.50 -5.82
CA GLY A 9 -2.73 -14.79 -7.25
C GLY A 9 -3.32 -13.64 -8.08
N ALA A 10 -3.08 -12.38 -7.70
CA ALA A 10 -3.52 -11.24 -8.53
C ALA A 10 -2.79 -11.21 -9.89
N GLY A 11 -3.55 -11.03 -10.98
CA GLY A 11 -3.00 -11.01 -12.35
C GLY A 11 -2.40 -9.67 -12.78
N LYS A 12 -3.12 -8.56 -12.59
CA LYS A 12 -2.63 -7.20 -12.85
C LYS A 12 -2.49 -6.46 -11.52
N LEU A 13 -1.31 -5.90 -11.25
CA LEU A 13 -1.01 -5.20 -10.01
C LEU A 13 -0.52 -3.78 -10.32
N PHE A 14 -1.35 -2.81 -10.01
CA PHE A 14 -1.05 -1.39 -10.12
C PHE A 14 -0.46 -0.89 -8.80
N ALA A 15 0.76 -0.37 -8.83
CA ALA A 15 1.37 0.30 -7.69
C ALA A 15 1.44 1.81 -7.94
N VAL A 16 0.86 2.60 -7.03
CA VAL A 16 0.82 4.05 -7.14
C VAL A 16 1.95 4.66 -6.32
N GLY A 17 2.82 5.44 -6.96
CA GLY A 17 3.96 6.08 -6.30
C GLY A 17 4.90 6.80 -7.27
N SER A 18 5.72 7.71 -6.74
CA SER A 18 6.63 8.55 -7.56
C SER A 18 8.11 8.44 -7.20
N ARG A 19 8.45 7.72 -6.12
CA ARG A 19 9.82 7.63 -5.61
C ARG A 19 10.54 6.46 -6.27
N PRO A 20 11.70 6.67 -6.93
CA PRO A 20 12.38 5.63 -7.70
C PRO A 20 12.64 4.34 -6.91
N ASN A 21 13.19 4.44 -5.69
CA ASN A 21 13.47 3.24 -4.86
C ASN A 21 12.19 2.46 -4.52
N CYS A 22 11.09 3.16 -4.22
CA CYS A 22 9.81 2.51 -3.95
C CYS A 22 9.21 1.87 -5.21
N VAL A 23 9.40 2.49 -6.38
CA VAL A 23 8.96 1.95 -7.67
C VAL A 23 9.72 0.68 -8.01
N GLU A 24 11.04 0.68 -7.85
CA GLU A 24 11.86 -0.52 -8.10
C GLU A 24 11.53 -1.64 -7.11
N ALA A 25 11.32 -1.32 -5.83
CA ALA A 25 10.83 -2.29 -4.86
C ALA A 25 9.44 -2.84 -5.23
N ALA A 26 8.51 -1.98 -5.67
CA ALA A 26 7.17 -2.43 -6.08
C ALA A 26 7.23 -3.41 -7.26
N LYS A 27 8.06 -3.13 -8.28
CA LYS A 27 8.28 -4.06 -9.40
C LYS A 27 8.88 -5.38 -8.93
N PHE A 28 9.87 -5.33 -8.04
CA PHE A 28 10.47 -6.54 -7.44
C PHE A 28 9.42 -7.40 -6.73
N TYR A 29 8.46 -6.77 -6.04
CA TYR A 29 7.36 -7.46 -5.37
C TYR A 29 6.18 -7.85 -6.29
N GLY A 30 6.32 -7.65 -7.60
CA GLY A 30 5.37 -8.13 -8.62
C GLY A 30 4.36 -7.09 -9.11
N ALA A 31 4.60 -5.79 -8.91
CA ALA A 31 3.83 -4.76 -9.60
C ALA A 31 4.04 -4.84 -11.11
N THR A 32 2.95 -5.00 -11.86
CA THR A 32 2.97 -5.07 -13.32
C THR A 32 2.89 -3.68 -13.95
N ASN A 33 2.30 -2.72 -13.23
CA ASN A 33 2.06 -1.36 -13.71
C ASN A 33 2.38 -0.37 -12.59
N ILE A 34 3.09 0.71 -12.93
CA ILE A 34 3.41 1.80 -12.01
C ILE A 34 2.60 3.02 -12.42
N ILE A 35 1.92 3.63 -11.44
CA ILE A 35 1.09 4.81 -11.64
C ILE A 35 1.74 5.98 -10.91
N ASN A 36 2.11 7.01 -11.66
CA ASN A 36 2.75 8.19 -11.10
C ASN A 36 1.73 9.34 -11.04
N TYR A 37 1.34 9.71 -9.83
CA TYR A 37 0.38 10.80 -9.60
C TYR A 37 0.87 12.19 -10.05
N LYS A 38 2.14 12.32 -10.45
CA LYS A 38 2.69 13.55 -11.06
C LYS A 38 2.42 13.65 -12.56
N GLU A 39 2.09 12.54 -13.21
CA GLU A 39 1.83 12.47 -14.66
C GLU A 39 0.35 12.64 -14.98
N GLY A 40 -0.51 12.70 -13.96
CA GLY A 40 -1.95 12.95 -14.09
C GLY A 40 -2.73 12.38 -12.91
N PRO A 41 -4.07 12.55 -12.91
CA PRO A 41 -4.94 11.95 -11.91
C PRO A 41 -4.80 10.42 -11.87
N ILE A 42 -4.74 9.84 -10.67
CA ILE A 42 -4.53 8.39 -10.47
C ILE A 42 -5.70 7.61 -11.09
N GLU A 43 -6.92 8.08 -10.85
CA GLU A 43 -8.13 7.44 -11.36
C GLU A 43 -8.19 7.34 -12.88
N GLU A 44 -7.76 8.38 -13.60
CA GLU A 44 -7.79 8.42 -15.07
C GLU A 44 -6.79 7.42 -15.63
N GLN A 45 -5.55 7.46 -15.13
CA GLN A 45 -4.51 6.51 -15.52
C GLN A 45 -4.94 5.05 -15.31
N ILE A 46 -5.58 4.74 -14.18
CA ILE A 46 -6.04 3.37 -13.89
C ILE A 46 -7.22 2.99 -14.79
N LEU A 47 -8.18 3.90 -14.99
CA LEU A 47 -9.33 3.64 -15.86
C LEU A 47 -8.88 3.42 -17.31
N ASP A 48 -7.93 4.20 -17.82
CA ASP A 48 -7.39 4.03 -19.17
C ASP A 48 -6.72 2.65 -19.34
N LEU A 49 -5.92 2.23 -18.36
CA LEU A 49 -5.25 0.91 -18.38
C LEU A 49 -6.20 -0.27 -18.17
N THR A 50 -7.43 -0.02 -17.74
CA THR A 50 -8.47 -1.01 -17.49
C THR A 50 -9.68 -0.88 -18.43
N ASN A 51 -9.56 -0.11 -19.51
CA ASN A 51 -10.64 0.16 -20.47
C ASN A 51 -11.93 0.68 -19.81
N GLY A 52 -11.80 1.48 -18.77
CA GLY A 52 -12.90 2.05 -18.00
C GLY A 52 -13.52 1.11 -16.97
N GLU A 53 -13.08 -0.15 -16.87
CA GLU A 53 -13.66 -1.09 -15.90
C GLU A 53 -13.25 -0.80 -14.46
N GLY A 54 -12.02 -0.32 -14.24
CA GLY A 54 -11.43 -0.19 -12.91
C GLY A 54 -10.86 -1.51 -12.38
N VAL A 55 -10.68 -1.60 -11.07
CA VAL A 55 -10.01 -2.72 -10.38
C VAL A 55 -10.93 -3.46 -9.42
N ASP A 56 -10.69 -4.75 -9.21
CA ASP A 56 -11.52 -5.60 -8.34
C ASP A 56 -11.27 -5.30 -6.85
N VAL A 57 -10.02 -4.98 -6.51
CA VAL A 57 -9.59 -4.69 -5.13
C VAL A 57 -8.64 -3.48 -5.11
N VAL A 58 -8.84 -2.59 -4.14
CA VAL A 58 -7.93 -1.47 -3.83
C VAL A 58 -7.37 -1.66 -2.43
N ILE A 59 -6.05 -1.53 -2.27
CA ILE A 59 -5.39 -1.52 -0.96
C ILE A 59 -4.83 -0.13 -0.69
N ILE A 60 -5.28 0.52 0.38
CA ILE A 60 -4.78 1.81 0.83
C ILE A 60 -3.71 1.57 1.90
N ALA A 61 -2.46 1.90 1.58
CA ALA A 61 -1.30 1.74 2.45
C ALA A 61 -0.49 3.04 2.64
N GLY A 62 -1.07 4.19 2.28
CA GLY A 62 -0.47 5.50 2.41
C GLY A 62 -1.40 6.60 1.90
N ALA A 63 -0.87 7.83 1.79
CA ALA A 63 -1.60 9.07 1.49
C ALA A 63 -2.51 9.55 2.63
N ASN A 64 -3.24 10.64 2.39
CA ASN A 64 -4.21 11.24 3.32
C ASN A 64 -5.62 10.69 3.07
N GLU A 65 -6.57 11.11 3.88
CA GLU A 65 -7.97 10.65 3.91
C GLU A 65 -8.67 10.80 2.55
N SER A 66 -8.27 11.81 1.76
CA SER A 66 -8.85 12.08 0.44
C SER A 66 -8.64 10.95 -0.59
N ILE A 67 -7.65 10.07 -0.36
CA ILE A 67 -7.38 8.92 -1.23
C ILE A 67 -8.58 7.96 -1.30
N MET A 68 -9.47 7.99 -0.31
CA MET A 68 -10.70 7.21 -0.32
C MET A 68 -11.59 7.57 -1.52
N LYS A 69 -11.62 8.84 -1.96
CA LYS A 69 -12.37 9.25 -3.15
C LYS A 69 -11.87 8.54 -4.41
N THR A 70 -10.55 8.55 -4.60
CA THR A 70 -9.89 7.85 -5.72
C THR A 70 -10.16 6.35 -5.63
N ALA A 71 -10.02 5.74 -4.45
CA ALA A 71 -10.27 4.31 -4.25
C ALA A 71 -11.70 3.91 -4.62
N VAL A 72 -12.70 4.70 -4.19
CA VAL A 72 -14.12 4.48 -4.53
C VAL A 72 -14.37 4.65 -6.02
N LYS A 73 -13.71 5.61 -6.68
CA LYS A 73 -13.86 5.84 -8.13
C LYS A 73 -13.29 4.70 -8.98
N ILE A 74 -12.12 4.17 -8.61
CA ILE A 74 -11.44 3.13 -9.41
C ILE A 74 -11.90 1.70 -9.12
N VAL A 75 -12.51 1.44 -7.96
CA VAL A 75 -12.97 0.08 -7.65
C VAL A 75 -14.26 -0.24 -8.40
N LYS A 76 -14.36 -1.46 -8.94
CA LYS A 76 -15.57 -1.97 -9.59
C LYS A 76 -16.75 -2.04 -8.62
N PRO A 77 -18.01 -1.91 -9.10
CA PRO A 77 -19.17 -2.35 -8.33
C PRO A 77 -18.99 -3.80 -7.85
N GLY A 78 -19.32 -4.09 -6.59
CA GLY A 78 -19.05 -5.38 -5.95
C GLY A 78 -17.60 -5.60 -5.48
N GLY A 79 -16.67 -4.71 -5.80
CA GLY A 79 -15.27 -4.80 -5.41
C GLY A 79 -15.01 -4.41 -3.94
N THR A 80 -13.74 -4.51 -3.53
CA THR A 80 -13.33 -4.25 -2.13
C THR A 80 -12.24 -3.19 -2.03
N ILE A 81 -12.42 -2.24 -1.11
CA ILE A 81 -11.39 -1.29 -0.67
C ILE A 81 -10.93 -1.72 0.72
N SER A 82 -9.65 -2.02 0.87
CA SER A 82 -9.02 -2.41 2.13
C SER A 82 -8.03 -1.35 2.56
N ASN A 83 -8.29 -0.71 3.69
CA ASN A 83 -7.40 0.26 4.32
C ASN A 83 -6.57 -0.39 5.42
N VAL A 84 -5.26 -0.28 5.30
CA VAL A 84 -4.26 -0.59 6.34
C VAL A 84 -3.42 0.66 6.69
N ASN A 85 -3.70 1.80 6.07
CA ASN A 85 -3.07 3.06 6.38
C ASN A 85 -3.63 3.65 7.68
N TYR A 86 -2.76 4.33 8.43
CA TYR A 86 -3.15 5.15 9.56
C TYR A 86 -3.38 6.58 9.07
N PHE A 87 -4.65 7.00 9.09
CA PHE A 87 -5.04 8.38 8.84
C PHE A 87 -4.83 9.18 10.14
N GLY A 88 -4.07 10.26 10.05
CA GLY A 88 -3.72 11.11 11.20
C GLY A 88 -4.10 12.57 11.00
N GLY A 89 -4.88 12.88 9.96
CA GLY A 89 -5.34 14.22 9.62
C GLY A 89 -6.77 14.46 10.09
N GLU A 90 -7.66 14.65 9.12
CA GLU A 90 -9.03 15.14 9.32
C GLU A 90 -9.94 14.12 10.02
N ASP A 91 -11.01 14.64 10.64
CA ASP A 91 -12.03 13.83 11.34
C ASP A 91 -12.87 12.97 10.37
N GLU A 92 -12.95 13.38 9.09
CA GLU A 92 -13.81 12.75 8.09
C GLU A 92 -13.01 12.01 7.01
N ILE A 93 -13.46 10.79 6.69
CA ILE A 93 -12.99 10.03 5.52
C ILE A 93 -14.05 10.14 4.42
N PRO A 94 -13.79 10.89 3.33
CA PRO A 94 -14.82 11.19 2.35
C PRO A 94 -15.15 10.00 1.44
N ILE A 95 -16.44 9.68 1.34
CA ILE A 95 -16.97 8.67 0.41
C ILE A 95 -17.86 9.38 -0.63
N PRO A 96 -17.45 9.43 -1.91
CA PRO A 96 -18.23 10.13 -2.94
C PRO A 96 -19.54 9.39 -3.26
N ARG A 97 -20.68 10.05 -3.02
CA ARG A 97 -22.02 9.46 -3.15
C ARG A 97 -22.27 8.83 -4.53
N VAL A 98 -21.92 9.53 -5.61
CA VAL A 98 -22.19 9.08 -6.99
C VAL A 98 -21.35 7.85 -7.33
N ASP A 99 -20.05 7.90 -7.07
CA ASP A 99 -19.14 6.78 -7.38
C ASP A 99 -19.39 5.56 -6.48
N TRP A 100 -19.96 5.76 -5.28
CA TRP A 100 -20.42 4.69 -4.40
C TRP A 100 -21.82 4.14 -4.79
N GLY A 101 -22.35 4.56 -5.93
CA GLY A 101 -23.66 4.14 -6.44
C GLY A 101 -24.79 4.51 -5.50
N SER A 102 -24.72 5.69 -4.89
CA SER A 102 -25.65 6.16 -3.85
C SER A 102 -25.83 5.15 -2.69
N GLY A 103 -24.77 4.40 -2.37
CA GLY A 103 -24.79 3.37 -1.32
C GLY A 103 -25.16 1.97 -1.78
N MET A 104 -25.40 1.76 -3.08
CA MET A 104 -25.88 0.48 -3.61
C MET A 104 -24.90 -0.19 -4.58
N ALA A 105 -23.70 0.38 -4.80
CA ALA A 105 -22.71 -0.21 -5.70
C ALA A 105 -22.03 -1.49 -5.16
N HIS A 106 -22.40 -1.96 -3.96
CA HIS A 106 -21.77 -3.11 -3.31
C HIS A 106 -20.24 -3.01 -3.15
N LYS A 107 -19.72 -1.79 -3.11
CA LYS A 107 -18.29 -1.52 -2.88
C LYS A 107 -18.01 -1.66 -1.39
N LYS A 108 -17.38 -2.76 -1.00
CA LYS A 108 -17.07 -3.06 0.41
C LYS A 108 -15.89 -2.22 0.87
N ILE A 109 -16.03 -1.49 1.97
CA ILE A 109 -14.93 -0.73 2.57
C ILE A 109 -14.56 -1.41 3.89
N VAL A 110 -13.29 -1.77 4.04
CA VAL A 110 -12.77 -2.48 5.22
C VAL A 110 -11.54 -1.74 5.73
N GLY A 111 -11.53 -1.36 7.00
CA GLY A 111 -10.34 -0.88 7.71
C GLY A 111 -9.94 -1.89 8.77
N GLY A 112 -8.65 -2.18 8.91
CA GLY A 112 -8.19 -3.14 9.91
C GLY A 112 -6.76 -2.91 10.36
N LEU A 113 -6.55 -2.99 11.67
CA LEU A 113 -5.21 -3.05 12.24
C LEU A 113 -4.54 -4.39 11.90
N THR A 114 -3.22 -4.37 11.70
CA THR A 114 -2.46 -5.59 11.45
C THR A 114 -2.57 -6.56 12.64
N PRO A 115 -2.98 -7.82 12.43
CA PRO A 115 -2.99 -8.83 13.48
C PRO A 115 -1.57 -9.07 14.02
N GLY A 116 -1.44 -9.17 15.34
CA GLY A 116 -0.18 -9.51 16.02
C GLY A 116 -0.16 -10.92 16.60
N GLY A 117 0.75 -11.14 17.55
CA GLY A 117 0.86 -12.39 18.30
C GLY A 117 1.74 -13.46 17.63
N ARG A 118 2.14 -14.45 18.43
CA ARG A 118 3.11 -15.50 18.07
C ARG A 118 2.71 -16.25 16.79
N VAL A 119 1.48 -16.75 16.72
CA VAL A 119 0.99 -17.56 15.60
C VAL A 119 1.10 -16.81 14.27
N ARG A 120 0.81 -15.49 14.27
CA ARG A 120 0.93 -14.67 13.07
C ARG A 120 2.39 -14.48 12.66
N MET A 121 3.27 -14.25 13.63
CA MET A 121 4.70 -14.10 13.38
C MET A 121 5.32 -15.38 12.83
N GLU A 122 5.02 -16.54 13.41
CA GLU A 122 5.51 -17.84 12.93
C GLU A 122 5.14 -18.07 11.47
N ARG A 123 3.88 -17.84 11.09
CA ARG A 123 3.44 -17.94 9.69
C ARG A 123 4.17 -17.00 8.73
N LEU A 124 4.48 -15.77 9.17
CA LEU A 124 5.21 -14.81 8.33
C LEU A 124 6.70 -15.18 8.22
N ILE A 125 7.29 -15.69 9.30
CA ILE A 125 8.66 -16.22 9.30
C ILE A 125 8.77 -17.38 8.33
N ASP A 126 7.80 -18.31 8.32
CA ASP A 126 7.79 -19.45 7.40
C ASP A 126 7.83 -19.01 5.93
N LEU A 127 7.15 -17.92 5.57
CA LEU A 127 7.22 -17.39 4.19
C LEU A 127 8.61 -16.88 3.82
N VAL A 128 9.34 -16.31 4.79
CA VAL A 128 10.69 -15.80 4.56
C VAL A 128 11.70 -16.95 4.52
N VAL A 129 11.63 -17.88 5.48
CA VAL A 129 12.52 -19.04 5.57
C VAL A 129 12.38 -19.97 4.36
N ASN A 130 11.17 -20.13 3.84
CA ASN A 130 10.90 -20.91 2.64
C ASN A 130 11.06 -20.10 1.33
N GLU A 131 11.74 -18.95 1.39
CA GLU A 131 12.09 -18.10 0.24
C GLU A 131 10.88 -17.67 -0.61
N ARG A 132 9.68 -17.63 -0.01
CA ARG A 132 8.45 -17.16 -0.68
C ARG A 132 8.36 -15.64 -0.73
N ILE A 133 9.00 -14.96 0.23
CA ILE A 133 9.06 -13.50 0.31
C ILE A 133 10.46 -13.07 0.75
N ASP A 134 11.12 -12.23 -0.06
CA ASP A 134 12.35 -11.54 0.31
C ASP A 134 12.07 -10.12 0.83
N LEU A 135 12.28 -9.88 2.13
CA LEU A 135 12.05 -8.58 2.76
C LEU A 135 13.25 -7.62 2.67
N SER A 136 14.39 -8.08 2.15
CA SER A 136 15.65 -7.32 2.13
C SER A 136 15.53 -6.00 1.37
N LYS A 137 14.70 -5.95 0.32
CA LYS A 137 14.47 -4.74 -0.49
C LYS A 137 13.72 -3.63 0.23
N LEU A 138 13.14 -3.90 1.40
CA LEU A 138 12.53 -2.87 2.24
C LEU A 138 13.58 -2.12 3.08
N VAL A 139 14.71 -2.75 3.40
CA VAL A 139 15.75 -2.16 4.24
C VAL A 139 16.66 -1.30 3.36
N THR A 140 16.65 0.01 3.59
CA THR A 140 17.43 0.98 2.80
C THR A 140 18.54 1.64 3.59
N HIS A 141 18.39 1.70 4.92
CA HIS A 141 19.33 2.35 5.81
C HIS A 141 19.57 1.42 7.00
N THR A 142 20.83 1.23 7.36
CA THR A 142 21.22 0.41 8.51
C THR A 142 22.07 1.24 9.44
N PHE A 143 21.68 1.25 10.71
CA PHE A 143 22.37 1.92 11.80
C PHE A 143 22.89 0.89 12.80
N GLN A 144 23.85 1.27 13.62
CA GLN A 144 24.45 0.42 14.66
C GLN A 144 24.32 1.06 16.04
N GLY A 145 24.03 0.24 17.04
CA GLY A 145 23.92 0.66 18.43
C GLY A 145 22.63 1.41 18.77
N LEU A 146 22.22 1.30 20.03
CA LEU A 146 20.98 1.89 20.56
C LEU A 146 20.94 3.41 20.41
N ASP A 147 22.08 4.09 20.47
CA ASP A 147 22.17 5.55 20.37
C ASP A 147 21.65 6.07 19.01
N SER A 148 21.71 5.24 17.96
CA SER A 148 21.26 5.59 16.61
C SER A 148 19.74 5.51 16.42
N ILE A 149 18.96 5.06 17.43
CA ILE A 149 17.49 4.97 17.34
C ILE A 149 16.87 6.33 17.04
N LYS A 150 17.40 7.39 17.65
CA LYS A 150 16.91 8.76 17.45
C LYS A 150 17.02 9.16 15.99
N ASP A 151 18.19 8.94 15.38
CA ASP A 151 18.46 9.32 13.99
C ASP A 151 17.60 8.51 13.02
N ALA A 152 17.46 7.20 13.27
CA ALA A 152 16.58 6.34 12.48
C ALA A 152 15.09 6.79 12.54
N LEU A 153 14.64 7.29 13.70
CA LEU A 153 13.29 7.84 13.86
C LEU A 153 13.11 9.17 13.10
N PHE A 154 14.06 10.09 13.22
CA PHE A 154 14.00 11.37 12.48
C PHE A 154 14.04 11.15 10.97
N LEU A 155 14.78 10.15 10.49
CA LEU A 155 14.77 9.77 9.08
C LEU A 155 13.36 9.43 8.57
N MET A 156 12.56 8.70 9.37
CA MET A 156 11.15 8.38 9.04
C MET A 156 10.22 9.60 9.05
N LYS A 157 10.59 10.67 9.76
CA LYS A 157 9.89 11.96 9.74
C LYS A 157 10.24 12.76 8.49
N ASP A 158 11.52 12.90 8.19
CA ASP A 158 12.02 13.76 7.11
C ASP A 158 11.85 13.14 5.71
N LYS A 159 11.80 11.80 5.64
CA LYS A 159 11.48 11.01 4.44
C LYS A 159 12.28 11.42 3.19
N PRO A 160 13.63 11.32 3.21
CA PRO A 160 14.42 11.55 2.01
C PRO A 160 14.04 10.56 0.90
N ARG A 161 14.39 10.93 -0.34
CA ARG A 161 13.87 10.27 -1.55
C ARG A 161 14.22 8.79 -1.65
N ASP A 162 15.29 8.36 -1.01
CA ASP A 162 15.85 7.00 -1.02
C ASP A 162 15.34 6.09 0.12
N LEU A 163 14.70 6.64 1.16
CA LEU A 163 14.22 5.91 2.33
C LEU A 163 13.00 5.00 2.10
N ILE A 164 13.11 3.69 2.28
CA ILE A 164 11.94 2.81 2.45
C ILE A 164 11.76 2.49 3.93
N LYS A 165 12.76 1.84 4.54
CA LYS A 165 12.79 1.54 5.96
C LYS A 165 14.23 1.60 6.50
N PRO A 166 14.46 2.23 7.67
CA PRO A 166 15.69 2.09 8.43
C PRO A 166 15.60 0.92 9.41
N VAL A 167 16.73 0.27 9.66
CA VAL A 167 16.92 -0.77 10.69
C VAL A 167 18.09 -0.37 11.59
N VAL A 168 17.94 -0.54 12.89
CA VAL A 168 19.03 -0.40 13.86
C VAL A 168 19.42 -1.78 14.33
N ILE A 169 20.69 -2.13 14.18
CA ILE A 169 21.27 -3.38 14.67
C ILE A 169 21.90 -3.08 16.03
N ILE A 170 21.59 -3.93 17.01
CA ILE A 170 22.03 -3.81 18.42
C ILE A 170 23.01 -4.94 18.69
#